data_AF-A0A7J2JR59-F1
#
_entry.id   AF-A0A7J2JR59-F1
#
_cell.length_a   1.000
_cell.length_b   1.000
_cell.length_c   1.000
_cell.angle_alpha   90.00
_cell.angle_beta   90.00
_cell.angle_gamma   90.00
#
_symmetry.space_group_name_H-M   'P 1'
#
loop_
_entity.id
_entity.type
_entity.pdbx_description
1 polymer ?
#
loop_
_entity_poly.entity_id
_entity_poly.type
_entity_poly.pdbx_seq_one_letter_code
_entity_poly.pdbx_strand_id
1 'polypeptide(L)'
;MGVKLGDIVVGREVDLRDLGGRKLALDAYNALYQFLAKVRQPDGTPLMTSRGEITSVHSGIFYRTANLLAMGITPVYVFDGEPPEFKRRELEERAARREEAREKWAEAAERGDVEEMRKYAQAALELTDEMVEDAKRILELMGVPWVQAPSEGEAQAAHMAAKGDVWAAASQDYDSLLFGSPRLVRNVTITGRRKLPG
;
A
#
# COMPACT_ATOMS: atom_id res chain seq x y z
N MET A 1 4.16 0.77 -7.50
CA MET A 1 3.87 1.80 -8.50
C MET A 1 4.89 2.89 -8.26
N GLY A 2 6.02 2.92 -8.97
CA GLY A 2 7.07 3.88 -8.63
C GLY A 2 8.31 3.72 -9.49
N VAL A 3 9.34 4.51 -9.19
CA VAL A 3 10.58 4.51 -9.98
C VAL A 3 11.33 3.19 -9.80
N LYS A 4 11.75 2.58 -10.93
CA LYS A 4 12.50 1.32 -10.95
C LYS A 4 13.96 1.56 -10.52
N LEU A 5 14.17 1.64 -9.22
CA LEU A 5 15.51 1.85 -8.62
C LEU A 5 16.04 0.59 -7.91
N GLY A 6 15.34 -0.54 -8.00
CA GLY A 6 15.68 -1.76 -7.25
C GLY A 6 17.10 -2.27 -7.50
N ASP A 7 17.57 -2.20 -8.74
CA ASP A 7 18.89 -2.76 -9.13
C ASP A 7 20.07 -1.86 -8.73
N ILE A 8 19.80 -0.61 -8.33
CA ILE A 8 20.85 0.38 -8.02
C ILE A 8 20.82 0.85 -6.56
N VAL A 9 19.71 0.66 -5.85
CA VAL A 9 19.57 1.05 -4.45
C VAL A 9 20.14 -0.06 -3.58
N VAL A 10 21.23 0.24 -2.88
CA VAL A 10 21.85 -0.67 -1.91
C VAL A 10 21.06 -0.59 -0.60
N GLY A 11 20.35 -1.65 -0.27
CA GLY A 11 19.66 -1.83 1.00
C GLY A 11 20.44 -2.67 2.00
N ARG A 12 19.96 -2.70 3.24
CA ARG A 12 20.37 -3.68 4.25
C ARG A 12 19.14 -4.42 4.76
N GLU A 13 19.31 -5.71 5.04
CA GLU A 13 18.26 -6.51 5.67
C GLU A 13 18.15 -6.15 7.16
N VAL A 14 16.92 -6.01 7.65
CA VAL A 14 16.61 -5.73 9.06
C VAL A 14 15.39 -6.55 9.48
N ASP A 15 15.39 -7.13 10.68
CA ASP A 15 14.15 -7.69 11.24
C ASP A 15 13.26 -6.51 11.64
N LEU A 16 11.98 -6.60 11.31
CA LEU A 16 11.01 -5.56 11.66
C LEU A 16 10.95 -5.34 13.19
N ARG A 17 11.19 -6.38 13.98
CA ARG A 17 11.24 -6.31 15.45
C ARG A 17 12.38 -5.44 15.97
N ASP A 18 13.46 -5.30 15.20
CA ASP A 18 14.58 -4.42 15.55
C ASP A 18 14.23 -2.93 15.40
N LEU A 19 13.08 -2.61 14.80
CA LEU A 19 12.56 -1.26 14.69
C LEU A 19 11.66 -0.84 15.87
N GLY A 20 11.61 -1.65 16.94
CA GLY A 20 10.92 -1.26 18.18
C GLY A 20 11.35 0.11 18.70
N GLY A 21 10.38 0.93 19.10
CA GLY A 21 10.57 2.32 19.52
C GLY A 21 10.74 3.32 18.36
N ARG A 22 10.75 2.87 17.10
CA ARG A 22 10.82 3.77 15.93
C ARG A 22 9.43 4.18 15.46
N LYS A 23 9.35 5.41 14.96
CA LYS A 23 8.17 5.94 14.27
C LYS A 23 8.37 5.81 12.76
N LEU A 24 7.38 5.33 12.02
CA LEU A 24 7.45 5.16 10.56
C LEU A 24 6.31 5.93 9.90
N ALA A 25 6.61 6.72 8.87
CA ALA A 25 5.59 7.30 8.00
C ALA A 25 5.28 6.35 6.85
N LEU A 26 4.12 5.69 6.90
CA LEU A 26 3.68 4.75 5.87
C LEU A 26 2.93 5.52 4.78
N ASP A 27 3.30 5.31 3.52
CA ASP A 27 2.43 5.68 2.41
C ASP A 27 1.14 4.86 2.50
N ALA A 28 0.02 5.55 2.72
CA ALA A 28 -1.27 4.90 2.89
C ALA A 28 -1.74 4.23 1.61
N TYR A 29 -1.73 4.92 0.46
CA TYR A 29 -2.20 4.33 -0.79
C TYR A 29 -1.36 3.11 -1.17
N ASN A 30 -0.03 3.19 -1.04
CA ASN A 30 0.84 2.03 -1.23
C ASN A 30 0.42 0.87 -0.32
N ALA A 31 0.23 1.13 0.98
CA ALA A 31 -0.20 0.12 1.94
C ALA A 31 -1.55 -0.51 1.59
N LEU A 32 -2.57 0.30 1.26
CA LEU A 32 -3.92 -0.18 0.95
C LEU A 32 -3.92 -1.02 -0.32
N TYR A 33 -3.19 -0.64 -1.37
CA TYR A 33 -3.01 -1.49 -2.55
C TYR A 33 -2.31 -2.80 -2.23
N GLN A 34 -1.30 -2.79 -1.35
CA GLN A 34 -0.64 -4.04 -0.90
C GLN A 34 -1.62 -4.96 -0.17
N PHE A 35 -2.47 -4.42 0.71
CA PHE A 35 -3.50 -5.20 1.39
C PHE A 35 -4.53 -5.73 0.40
N LEU A 36 -5.02 -4.85 -0.48
CA LEU A 36 -5.95 -5.20 -1.52
C LEU A 36 -5.37 -6.21 -2.50
N ALA A 37 -4.06 -6.39 -2.65
CA ALA A 37 -3.47 -7.41 -3.51
C ALA A 37 -3.15 -8.72 -2.76
N LYS A 38 -2.68 -8.63 -1.51
CA LYS A 38 -2.06 -9.74 -0.78
C LYS A 38 -2.97 -10.40 0.25
N VAL A 39 -3.93 -9.66 0.81
CA VAL A 39 -4.91 -10.20 1.77
C VAL A 39 -6.01 -10.90 0.95
N ARG A 40 -6.00 -12.22 1.01
CA ARG A 40 -6.80 -13.10 0.16
C ARG A 40 -7.31 -14.30 0.94
N GLN A 41 -8.42 -14.84 0.47
CA GLN A 41 -8.89 -16.16 0.84
C GLN A 41 -7.94 -17.24 0.31
N PRO A 42 -7.99 -18.49 0.84
CA PRO A 42 -7.14 -19.59 0.38
C PRO A 42 -7.26 -19.90 -1.12
N ASP A 43 -8.41 -19.65 -1.72
CA ASP A 43 -8.68 -19.83 -3.15
C ASP A 43 -8.09 -18.72 -4.05
N GLY A 44 -7.58 -17.65 -3.44
CA GLY A 44 -7.00 -16.49 -4.10
C GLY A 44 -7.97 -15.35 -4.36
N THR A 45 -9.23 -15.46 -3.94
CA THR A 45 -10.21 -14.36 -4.03
C THR A 45 -9.99 -13.31 -2.92
N PRO A 46 -10.40 -12.05 -3.12
CA PRO A 46 -10.39 -11.04 -2.05
C PRO A 46 -11.20 -11.49 -0.83
N LEU A 47 -10.84 -11.01 0.36
CA LEU A 47 -11.76 -11.06 1.50
C LEU A 47 -12.98 -10.20 1.20
N MET A 48 -14.17 -10.72 1.52
CA MET A 48 -15.45 -10.06 1.26
C MET A 48 -16.43 -10.21 2.43
N THR A 49 -17.42 -9.32 2.51
CA THR A 49 -18.60 -9.49 3.37
C THR A 49 -19.55 -10.54 2.79
N SER A 50 -20.60 -10.90 3.53
CA SER A 50 -21.70 -11.74 3.02
C SER A 50 -22.47 -11.12 1.84
N ARG A 51 -22.30 -9.81 1.61
CA ARG A 51 -22.88 -9.08 0.47
C ARG A 51 -21.91 -8.96 -0.72
N GLY A 52 -20.71 -9.53 -0.62
CA GLY A 52 -19.69 -9.47 -1.67
C GLY A 52 -18.84 -8.19 -1.67
N GLU A 53 -18.95 -7.33 -0.65
CA GLU A 53 -18.15 -6.10 -0.56
C GLU A 53 -16.72 -6.46 -0.11
N ILE A 54 -15.70 -5.94 -0.79
CA ILE A 54 -14.30 -6.28 -0.49
C ILE A 54 -13.86 -5.66 0.84
N THR A 55 -13.29 -6.48 1.72
CA THR A 55 -12.79 -6.08 3.06
C THR A 55 -11.30 -6.34 3.27
N SER A 56 -10.58 -6.67 2.19
CA SER A 56 -9.14 -6.96 2.23
C SER A 56 -8.34 -5.78 2.77
N VAL A 57 -8.77 -4.56 2.43
CA VAL A 57 -8.19 -3.30 2.92
C VAL A 57 -8.40 -3.15 4.43
N HIS A 58 -9.63 -3.31 4.92
CA HIS A 58 -10.00 -3.20 6.34
C HIS A 58 -9.25 -4.20 7.21
N SER A 59 -9.21 -5.47 6.78
CA SER A 59 -8.47 -6.52 7.48
C SER A 59 -6.97 -6.22 7.49
N GLY A 60 -6.42 -5.85 6.32
CA GLY A 60 -5.01 -5.53 6.18
C GLY A 60 -4.56 -4.38 7.07
N ILE A 61 -5.28 -3.25 7.03
CA ILE A 61 -4.93 -2.08 7.82
C ILE A 61 -5.06 -2.35 9.32
N PHE A 62 -6.14 -3.01 9.77
CA PHE A 62 -6.35 -3.31 11.18
C PHE A 62 -5.28 -4.24 11.74
N TYR A 63 -5.14 -5.44 11.17
CA TYR A 63 -4.21 -6.44 11.69
C TYR A 63 -2.76 -6.01 11.51
N ARG A 64 -2.42 -5.35 10.40
CA ARG A 64 -1.02 -4.94 10.21
C ARG A 64 -0.64 -3.83 11.18
N THR A 65 -1.49 -2.82 11.35
CA THR A 65 -1.26 -1.74 12.30
C THR A 65 -1.14 -2.29 13.72
N ALA A 66 -2.03 -3.20 14.13
CA ALA A 66 -1.96 -3.85 15.44
C ALA A 66 -0.63 -4.61 15.64
N ASN A 67 -0.16 -5.33 14.62
CA ASN A 67 1.13 -6.02 14.68
C ASN A 67 2.32 -5.06 14.80
N LEU A 68 2.31 -3.93 14.08
CA LEU A 68 3.36 -2.92 14.19
C LEU A 68 3.40 -2.32 15.60
N LEU A 69 2.24 -1.96 16.14
CA LEU A 69 2.11 -1.46 17.50
C LEU A 69 2.60 -2.49 18.53
N ALA A 70 2.25 -3.77 18.37
CA ALA A 70 2.72 -4.86 19.23
C ALA A 70 4.24 -5.07 19.18
N MET A 71 4.88 -4.73 18.07
CA MET A 71 6.35 -4.73 17.92
C MET A 71 7.01 -3.44 18.48
N GLY A 72 6.23 -2.54 19.07
CA GLY A 72 6.70 -1.26 19.58
C GLY A 72 7.00 -0.22 18.49
N ILE A 73 6.54 -0.44 17.25
CA ILE A 73 6.66 0.53 16.17
C ILE A 73 5.45 1.46 16.23
N THR A 74 5.67 2.76 16.06
CA THR A 74 4.59 3.74 15.95
C THR A 74 4.35 4.08 14.47
N PRO A 75 3.33 3.50 13.81
CA PRO A 75 2.99 3.87 12.45
C PRO A 75 2.28 5.23 12.42
N VAL A 76 2.56 6.00 11.38
CA VAL A 76 1.82 7.20 11.00
C VAL A 76 1.46 7.04 9.52
N TYR A 77 0.18 6.98 9.19
CA TYR A 77 -0.24 6.80 7.79
C TYR A 77 -0.31 8.17 7.09
N VAL A 78 0.20 8.24 5.87
CA VAL A 78 0.19 9.48 5.08
C VAL A 78 -0.65 9.24 3.84
N PHE A 79 -1.77 9.96 3.75
CA PHE A 79 -2.70 9.88 2.63
C PHE A 79 -2.40 10.99 1.61
N ASP A 80 -2.51 10.67 0.33
CA ASP A 80 -2.37 11.62 -0.76
C ASP A 80 -3.47 12.68 -0.69
N GLY A 81 -3.09 13.93 -0.97
CA GLY A 81 -3.98 15.05 -1.26
C GLY A 81 -4.24 15.18 -2.75
N GLU A 82 -4.37 16.42 -3.22
CA GLU A 82 -4.67 16.66 -4.63
C GLU A 82 -3.45 16.35 -5.50
N PRO A 83 -3.58 15.48 -6.52
CA PRO A 83 -2.48 15.15 -7.40
C PRO A 83 -2.09 16.36 -8.26
N PRO A 84 -0.79 16.59 -8.51
CA PRO A 84 -0.36 17.70 -9.34
C PRO A 84 -0.74 17.47 -10.81
N GLU A 85 -0.93 18.55 -11.58
CA GLU A 85 -1.48 18.47 -12.94
C GLU A 85 -0.70 17.53 -13.86
N PHE A 86 0.63 17.49 -13.75
CA PHE A 86 1.48 16.64 -14.58
C PHE A 86 1.28 15.14 -14.32
N LYS A 87 0.72 14.74 -13.16
CA LYS A 87 0.39 13.33 -12.84
C LYS A 87 -0.97 12.89 -13.36
N ARG A 88 -1.82 13.80 -13.84
CA ARG A 88 -3.15 13.44 -14.39
C ARG A 88 -3.04 12.41 -15.50
N ARG A 89 -2.08 12.58 -16.41
CA ARG A 89 -1.82 11.63 -17.50
C ARG A 89 -1.48 10.23 -16.98
N GLU A 90 -0.64 10.13 -15.95
CA GLU A 90 -0.30 8.82 -15.36
C GLU A 90 -1.53 8.17 -14.70
N LEU A 91 -2.38 8.95 -14.02
CA LEU A 91 -3.63 8.46 -13.44
C LEU A 91 -4.60 7.96 -14.50
N GLU A 92 -4.71 8.68 -15.63
CA GLU A 92 -5.51 8.27 -16.80
C GLU A 92 -4.96 6.98 -17.42
N GLU A 93 -3.64 6.88 -17.64
CA GLU A 93 -2.98 5.66 -18.13
C GLU A 93 -3.17 4.47 -17.16
N ARG A 94 -3.24 4.73 -15.85
CA ARG A 94 -3.55 3.69 -14.85
C ARG A 94 -5.02 3.27 -14.92
N ALA A 95 -5.94 4.22 -15.08
CA ALA A 95 -7.37 3.92 -15.22
C ALA A 95 -7.65 3.10 -16.48
N ALA A 96 -7.08 3.50 -17.63
CA ALA A 96 -7.21 2.76 -18.88
C ALA A 96 -6.70 1.32 -18.77
N ARG A 97 -5.55 1.10 -18.14
CA ARG A 97 -5.01 -0.26 -17.92
C ARG A 97 -5.88 -1.11 -16.99
N ARG A 98 -6.54 -0.50 -16.00
CA ARG A 98 -7.48 -1.22 -15.13
C ARG A 98 -8.71 -1.65 -15.90
N GLU A 99 -9.23 -0.78 -16.75
CA GLU A 99 -10.40 -1.10 -17.58
C GLU A 99 -10.08 -2.23 -18.56
N GLU A 100 -8.96 -2.14 -19.27
CA GLU A 100 -8.48 -3.22 -20.15
C GLU A 100 -8.28 -4.55 -19.37
N ALA A 101 -7.80 -4.48 -18.13
CA ALA A 101 -7.68 -5.67 -17.29
C ALA A 101 -9.06 -6.23 -16.86
N ARG A 102 -10.07 -5.39 -16.64
CA ARG A 102 -11.44 -5.84 -16.34
C ARG A 102 -12.08 -6.56 -17.53
N GLU A 103 -11.92 -6.01 -18.73
CA GLU A 103 -12.40 -6.64 -19.96
C GLU A 103 -11.74 -8.01 -20.17
N LYS A 104 -10.40 -8.07 -20.10
CA LYS A 104 -9.65 -9.34 -20.22
C LYS A 104 -10.00 -10.34 -19.12
N TRP A 105 -10.32 -9.86 -17.92
CA TRP A 105 -10.79 -10.72 -16.84
C TRP A 105 -12.15 -11.35 -17.17
N ALA A 106 -13.10 -10.57 -17.71
CA ALA A 106 -14.40 -11.06 -18.13
C ALA A 106 -14.29 -12.10 -19.26
N GLU A 107 -13.46 -11.84 -20.27
CA GLU A 107 -13.18 -12.79 -21.36
C GLU A 107 -12.53 -14.09 -20.86
N ALA A 108 -11.63 -14.00 -19.88
CA ALA A 108 -11.04 -15.18 -19.25
C ALA A 108 -12.07 -15.96 -18.42
N ALA A 109 -12.99 -15.25 -17.75
CA ALA A 109 -14.08 -15.87 -16.99
C ALA A 109 -15.05 -16.62 -17.90
N GLU A 110 -15.42 -16.07 -19.06
CA GLU A 110 -16.25 -16.75 -20.06
C GLU A 110 -15.59 -18.02 -20.61
N ARG A 111 -14.26 -18.01 -20.77
CA ARG A 111 -13.48 -19.18 -21.21
C ARG A 111 -13.15 -20.17 -20.10
N GLY A 112 -13.42 -19.83 -18.83
CA GLY A 112 -13.06 -20.65 -17.68
C GLY A 112 -11.55 -20.75 -17.42
N ASP A 113 -10.75 -19.81 -17.93
CA ASP A 113 -9.29 -19.79 -17.73
C ASP A 113 -8.94 -19.18 -16.38
N VAL A 114 -8.86 -20.04 -15.37
CA VAL A 114 -8.59 -19.65 -13.98
C VAL A 114 -7.24 -18.95 -13.82
N GLU A 115 -6.24 -19.26 -14.65
CA GLU A 115 -4.91 -18.67 -14.54
C GLU A 115 -4.91 -17.22 -15.05
N GLU A 116 -5.50 -16.98 -16.21
CA GLU A 116 -5.68 -15.62 -16.73
C GLU A 116 -6.63 -14.78 -15.87
N MET A 117 -7.72 -15.38 -15.36
CA MET A 117 -8.60 -14.71 -14.41
C MET A 117 -7.82 -14.21 -13.19
N ARG A 118 -6.92 -15.01 -12.62
CA ARG A 118 -6.11 -14.56 -11.47
C ARG A 118 -5.17 -13.42 -11.82
N LYS A 119 -4.53 -13.49 -12.99
CA LYS A 119 -3.60 -12.46 -13.48
C LYS A 119 -4.32 -11.12 -13.68
N TYR A 120 -5.43 -11.11 -14.40
CA TYR A 120 -6.17 -9.89 -14.70
C TYR A 120 -6.95 -9.36 -13.48
N ALA A 121 -7.39 -10.24 -12.58
CA ALA A 121 -8.03 -9.81 -11.32
C ALA A 121 -7.09 -8.95 -10.47
N GLN A 122 -5.79 -9.24 -10.44
CA GLN A 122 -4.81 -8.40 -9.73
C GLN A 122 -4.60 -7.04 -10.40
N ALA A 123 -4.59 -7.00 -11.74
CA ALA A 123 -4.42 -5.77 -12.51
C ALA A 123 -5.68 -4.88 -12.48
N ALA A 124 -6.86 -5.48 -12.33
CA ALA A 124 -8.15 -4.81 -12.25
C ALA A 124 -8.50 -4.26 -10.86
N LEU A 125 -7.63 -4.48 -9.85
CA LEU A 125 -7.87 -4.00 -8.49
C LEU A 125 -7.98 -2.47 -8.47
N GLU A 126 -9.05 -1.98 -7.87
CA GLU A 126 -9.31 -0.56 -7.69
C GLU A 126 -9.56 -0.28 -6.21
N LEU A 127 -8.89 0.75 -5.71
CA LEU A 127 -9.15 1.28 -4.39
C LEU A 127 -10.23 2.36 -4.54
N THR A 128 -11.36 2.20 -3.86
CA THR A 128 -12.45 3.18 -3.90
C THR A 128 -12.27 4.24 -2.81
N ASP A 129 -12.87 5.41 -3.00
CA ASP A 129 -12.84 6.48 -1.99
C ASP A 129 -13.47 6.00 -0.66
N GLU A 130 -14.51 5.18 -0.72
CA GLU A 130 -15.12 4.56 0.46
C GLU A 130 -14.12 3.70 1.24
N MET A 131 -13.30 2.88 0.56
CA MET A 131 -12.25 2.10 1.21
C MET A 131 -11.19 2.98 1.87
N VAL A 132 -10.87 4.13 1.27
CA VAL A 132 -9.89 5.09 1.82
C VAL A 132 -10.46 5.76 3.07
N GLU A 133 -11.72 6.19 3.05
CA GLU A 133 -12.38 6.79 4.21
C GLU A 133 -12.59 5.79 5.35
N ASP A 134 -12.98 4.55 5.02
CA ASP A 134 -13.03 3.47 6.01
C ASP A 134 -11.67 3.18 6.63
N ALA A 135 -10.59 3.21 5.83
CA ALA A 135 -9.24 3.04 6.33
C ALA A 135 -8.84 4.15 7.32
N LYS A 136 -9.13 5.42 7.00
CA LYS A 136 -8.92 6.55 7.93
C LYS A 136 -9.71 6.36 9.22
N ARG A 137 -11.00 6.00 9.11
CA ARG A 137 -11.86 5.75 10.27
C ARG A 137 -11.36 4.61 11.15
N ILE A 138 -10.87 3.52 10.56
CA ILE A 138 -10.26 2.42 11.32
C ILE A 138 -9.04 2.93 12.09
N LEU A 139 -8.15 3.70 11.46
CA LEU A 139 -6.97 4.26 12.13
C LEU A 139 -7.35 5.17 13.30
N GLU A 140 -8.35 6.03 13.13
CA GLU A 140 -8.87 6.90 14.20
C GLU A 140 -9.40 6.09 15.38
N LEU A 141 -10.20 5.06 15.11
CA LEU A 141 -10.75 4.16 16.14
C LEU A 141 -9.65 3.37 16.85
N MET A 142 -8.56 3.06 16.16
CA MET A 142 -7.36 2.43 16.74
C MET A 142 -6.48 3.42 17.51
N GLY A 143 -6.74 4.72 17.45
CA GLY A 143 -5.88 5.76 18.04
C GLY A 143 -4.55 5.95 17.30
N VAL A 144 -4.49 5.57 16.02
CA VAL A 144 -3.29 5.66 15.18
C VAL A 144 -3.35 6.94 14.36
N PRO A 145 -2.33 7.81 14.43
CA PRO A 145 -2.33 9.05 13.70
C PRO A 145 -2.21 8.82 12.19
N TRP A 146 -2.91 9.67 11.43
CA TRP A 146 -2.71 9.80 10.00
C TRP A 146 -2.59 11.28 9.60
N VAL A 147 -1.95 11.53 8.46
CA VAL A 147 -1.67 12.86 7.92
C VAL A 147 -2.24 12.95 6.52
N GLN A 148 -2.97 14.02 6.25
CA GLN A 148 -3.36 14.41 4.89
C GLN A 148 -2.21 15.18 4.25
N ALA A 149 -1.55 14.60 3.24
CA ALA A 149 -0.57 15.33 2.45
C ALA A 149 -1.27 16.42 1.62
N PRO A 150 -0.60 17.56 1.34
CA PRO A 150 -1.14 18.56 0.44
C PRO A 150 -1.18 18.06 -1.01
N SER A 151 -0.29 17.11 -1.35
CA SER A 151 -0.23 16.46 -2.65
C SER A 151 0.24 15.01 -2.48
N GLU A 152 1.46 14.65 -2.86
CA GLU A 152 1.93 13.26 -2.76
C GLU A 152 2.26 12.82 -1.33
N GLY A 153 1.71 11.67 -0.93
CA GLY A 153 1.95 11.05 0.37
C GLY A 153 3.40 10.61 0.56
N GLU A 154 4.06 10.10 -0.48
CA GLU A 154 5.49 9.74 -0.41
C GLU A 154 6.39 10.97 -0.18
N ALA A 155 6.05 12.12 -0.78
CA ALA A 155 6.78 13.37 -0.56
C ALA A 155 6.59 13.87 0.87
N GLN A 156 5.36 13.81 1.39
CA GLN A 156 5.06 14.19 2.76
C GLN A 156 5.73 13.23 3.78
N ALA A 157 5.74 11.92 3.52
CA ALA A 157 6.45 10.94 4.35
C ALA A 157 7.97 11.18 4.34
N ALA A 158 8.54 11.48 3.18
CA ALA A 158 9.95 11.85 3.05
C ALA A 158 10.30 13.12 3.83
N HIS A 159 9.44 14.15 3.73
CA HIS A 159 9.62 15.40 4.48
C HIS A 159 9.60 15.17 6.00
N MET A 160 8.63 14.40 6.50
CA MET A 160 8.54 14.05 7.93
C MET A 160 9.79 13.30 8.41
N ALA A 161 10.34 12.40 7.59
CA ALA A 161 11.55 11.66 7.91
C ALA A 161 12.80 12.56 7.89
N ALA A 162 12.91 13.46 6.90
CA ALA A 162 14.01 14.42 6.79
C ALA A 162 14.02 15.44 7.94
N LYS A 163 12.83 15.87 8.39
CA LYS A 163 12.66 16.77 9.55
C LYS A 163 12.94 16.08 10.89
N GLY A 164 12.87 14.75 10.94
CA GLY A 164 13.08 13.95 12.16
C GLY A 164 11.82 13.70 12.99
N ASP A 165 10.63 14.02 12.46
CA ASP A 165 9.35 13.72 13.12
C ASP A 165 9.11 12.20 13.16
N VAL A 166 9.57 11.49 12.13
CA VAL A 166 9.62 10.03 12.05
C VAL A 166 11.04 9.55 11.73
N TRP A 167 11.33 8.28 11.99
CA TRP A 167 12.64 7.71 11.74
C TRP A 167 12.90 7.41 10.26
N ALA A 168 11.86 6.99 9.53
CA ALA A 168 11.92 6.64 8.12
C ALA A 168 10.54 6.74 7.45
N ALA A 169 10.55 6.91 6.12
CA ALA A 169 9.40 6.62 5.28
C ALA A 169 9.28 5.10 5.07
N ALA A 170 8.08 4.61 4.82
CA ALA A 170 7.79 3.20 4.59
C ALA A 170 6.86 3.02 3.39
N SER A 171 7.38 2.41 2.33
CA SER A 171 6.66 2.14 1.07
C SER A 171 7.30 0.97 0.33
N GLN A 172 6.57 0.37 -0.62
CA GLN A 172 7.11 -0.54 -1.62
C GLN A 172 7.72 0.18 -2.83
N ASP A 173 7.54 1.47 -2.95
CA ASP A 173 8.13 2.26 -4.03
C ASP A 173 9.34 3.04 -3.48
N TYR A 174 10.16 3.57 -4.39
CA TYR A 174 11.41 4.25 -4.02
C TYR A 174 11.26 5.79 -4.06
N ASP A 175 10.07 6.31 -4.31
CA ASP A 175 9.86 7.71 -4.67
C ASP A 175 10.19 8.63 -3.48
N SER A 176 9.92 8.19 -2.26
CA SER A 176 10.31 8.87 -1.03
C SER A 176 11.82 9.13 -0.93
N LEU A 177 12.69 8.28 -1.51
CA LEU A 177 14.12 8.57 -1.58
C LEU A 177 14.42 9.74 -2.53
N LEU A 178 13.71 9.82 -3.65
CA LEU A 178 13.83 10.93 -4.62
C LEU A 178 13.34 12.25 -4.02
N PHE A 179 12.35 12.20 -3.13
CA PHE A 179 11.91 13.34 -2.33
C PHE A 179 12.83 13.69 -1.15
N GLY A 180 13.95 12.97 -0.98
CA GLY A 180 14.97 13.28 0.02
C GLY A 180 14.77 12.59 1.38
N SER A 181 13.97 11.52 1.45
CA SER A 181 13.88 10.72 2.67
C SER A 181 15.26 10.16 3.03
N PRO A 182 15.74 10.35 4.27
CA PRO A 182 17.03 9.81 4.69
C PRO A 182 17.00 8.28 4.82
N ARG A 183 15.81 7.68 4.98
CA ARG A 183 15.62 6.24 5.19
C ARG A 183 14.29 5.79 4.59
N LEU A 184 14.32 4.71 3.83
CA LEU A 184 13.14 4.00 3.35
C LEU A 184 13.13 2.59 3.92
N VAL A 185 12.04 2.20 4.58
CA VAL A 185 11.79 0.82 5.01
C VAL A 185 10.77 0.19 4.07
N ARG A 186 11.22 -0.82 3.33
CA ARG A 186 10.35 -1.61 2.43
C ARG A 186 9.79 -2.80 3.18
N ASN A 187 8.75 -3.44 2.62
CA ASN A 187 8.17 -4.67 3.18
C ASN A 187 7.45 -4.52 4.54
N VAL A 188 7.21 -3.29 4.97
CA VAL A 188 6.49 -2.97 6.22
C VAL A 188 5.01 -3.35 6.14
N THR A 189 4.40 -3.49 4.97
CA THR A 189 2.96 -3.81 4.84
C THR A 189 2.69 -5.29 4.53
N ILE A 190 3.73 -6.11 4.42
CA ILE A 190 3.60 -7.54 4.11
C ILE A 190 3.24 -8.30 5.39
N THR A 191 2.15 -9.07 5.34
CA THR A 191 1.71 -9.96 6.42
C THR A 191 2.19 -11.40 6.16
N GLY A 192 2.77 -12.05 7.19
CA GLY A 192 3.12 -13.48 7.19
C GLY A 192 4.52 -13.87 6.71
N ARG A 193 4.92 -15.13 6.96
CA ARG A 193 6.17 -15.78 6.51
C ARG A 193 6.13 -16.16 5.01
N ARG A 194 5.71 -15.27 4.12
CA ARG A 194 5.89 -15.50 2.67
C ARG A 194 7.24 -14.94 2.24
N LYS A 195 8.00 -15.73 1.47
CA LYS A 195 9.30 -15.35 0.90
C LYS A 195 9.22 -13.94 0.32
N LEU A 196 10.13 -13.07 0.77
CA LEU A 196 10.37 -11.80 0.12
C LEU A 196 10.75 -12.09 -1.35
N PRO A 197 10.18 -11.37 -2.34
CA PRO A 197 10.76 -11.36 -3.67
C PRO A 197 12.19 -10.82 -3.53
N GLY A 198 13.17 -11.64 -3.94
CA GLY A 198 14.57 -11.24 -4.00
C GLY A 198 14.82 -10.24 -5.13
#